data_AF-A0A4U9CUN4-F1
#
_entry.id   AF-A0A4U9CUN4-F1
#
_cell.length_a   1.000
_cell.length_b   1.000
_cell.length_c   1.000
_cell.angle_alpha   90.00
_cell.angle_beta   90.00
_cell.angle_gamma   90.00
#
_symmetry.space_group_name_H-M   'P 1'
#
loop_
_entity.id
_entity.type
_entity.pdbx_description
1 polymer ?
#
loop_
_entity_poly.entity_id
_entity_poly.type
_entity_poly.pdbx_seq_one_letter_code
_entity_poly.pdbx_strand_id
1 'polypeptide(L)'
;MTPAQCFEMLAAIRHKHPTIPIGLLMYANLVFSPGIDAFYAECARVGVDSVLVADVPIEESAPFRQAANAAQYRAHLHLPAECR
;
A
#
# COMPACT_ATOMS: atom_id res chain seq x y z
N MET A 1 18.01 -2.00 5.21
CA MET A 1 16.58 -2.17 5.54
C MET A 1 15.93 -2.88 4.38
N THR A 2 15.44 -4.10 4.61
CA THR A 2 14.70 -4.88 3.61
C THR A 2 13.19 -4.69 3.79
N PRO A 3 12.35 -4.93 2.77
CA PRO A 3 10.89 -4.87 2.92
C PRO A 3 10.36 -5.76 4.05
N ALA A 4 10.96 -6.94 4.25
CA ALA A 4 10.61 -7.85 5.34
C ALA A 4 10.79 -7.20 6.73
N GLN A 5 11.92 -6.51 6.94
CA GLN A 5 12.18 -5.79 8.20
C GLN A 5 11.17 -4.64 8.41
N CYS A 6 10.74 -3.98 7.33
CA CYS A 6 9.69 -2.96 7.41
C CYS A 6 8.36 -3.57 7.87
N PHE A 7 7.97 -4.73 7.34
CA PHE A 7 6.73 -5.42 7.73
C PHE A 7 6.75 -5.90 9.19
N GLU A 8 7.88 -6.39 9.70
CA GLU A 8 8.05 -6.73 11.12
C GLU A 8 7.86 -5.50 12.01
N MET A 9 8.42 -4.36 11.62
CA MET A 9 8.27 -3.10 12.34
C MET A 9 6.81 -2.61 12.33
N LEU A 10 6.12 -2.73 11.19
CA LEU A 10 4.70 -2.37 11.06
C LEU A 10 3.83 -3.23 11.97
N ALA A 11 4.09 -4.55 12.04
CA ALA A 11 3.37 -5.45 12.93
C ALA A 11 3.57 -5.06 14.41
N ALA A 12 4.80 -4.69 14.80
CA ALA A 12 5.07 -4.23 16.16
C ALA A 12 4.37 -2.89 16.49
N ILE A 13 4.27 -1.98 15.53
CA ILE A 13 3.54 -0.71 15.67
C ILE A 13 2.05 -0.97 15.81
N ARG A 14 1.45 -1.80 14.94
CA ARG A 14 0.03 -2.17 15.00
C ARG A 14 -0.33 -2.84 16.33
N HIS A 15 0.53 -3.71 16.85
CA HIS A 15 0.34 -4.33 18.16
C HIS A 15 0.32 -3.31 19.30
N LYS A 16 1.18 -2.28 19.24
CA LYS A 16 1.21 -1.21 20.26
C LYS A 16 0.08 -0.19 20.10
N HIS A 17 -0.39 0.03 18.88
CA HIS A 17 -1.39 1.04 18.53
C HIS A 17 -2.48 0.44 17.64
N PRO A 18 -3.46 -0.28 18.23
CA PRO A 18 -4.44 -1.05 17.46
C PRO A 18 -5.36 -0.18 16.59
N THR A 19 -5.65 1.05 17.04
CA THR A 19 -6.68 1.92 16.46
C THR A 19 -6.14 3.04 15.58
N ILE A 20 -4.82 3.26 15.56
CA ILE A 20 -4.22 4.33 14.74
C ILE A 20 -4.18 3.88 13.28
N PRO A 21 -4.70 4.65 12.32
CA PRO A 21 -4.57 4.32 10.91
C PRO A 21 -3.11 4.34 10.44
N ILE A 22 -2.67 3.29 9.74
CA ILE A 22 -1.32 3.15 9.21
C ILE A 22 -1.40 3.18 7.67
N GLY A 23 -0.81 4.22 7.09
CA GLY A 23 -0.65 4.37 5.63
C GLY A 23 0.78 4.14 5.18
N LEU A 24 0.96 3.47 4.04
CA LEU A 24 2.26 3.29 3.39
C LEU A 24 2.39 4.17 2.16
N LEU A 25 3.52 4.85 2.02
CA LEU A 25 3.93 5.56 0.81
C LEU A 25 4.97 4.71 0.08
N MET A 26 4.65 4.26 -1.13
CA MET A 26 5.43 3.27 -1.87
C MET A 26 5.73 3.72 -3.30
N TYR A 27 6.81 3.16 -3.85
CA TYR A 27 7.14 3.26 -5.28
C TYR A 27 6.59 2.04 -6.03
N ALA A 28 6.12 2.23 -7.26
CA ALA A 28 5.52 1.19 -8.11
C ALA A 28 6.39 -0.07 -8.20
N ASN A 29 7.69 0.13 -8.45
CA ASN A 29 8.66 -0.93 -8.64
C ASN A 29 8.75 -1.89 -7.43
N LEU A 30 8.59 -1.37 -6.21
CA LEU A 30 8.65 -2.16 -4.98
C LEU A 30 7.39 -3.00 -4.75
N VAL A 31 6.26 -2.60 -5.34
CA VAL A 31 5.00 -3.35 -5.32
C VAL A 31 4.99 -4.43 -6.40
N PHE A 32 5.55 -4.12 -7.58
CA PHE A 32 5.58 -5.06 -8.72
C PHE A 32 6.60 -6.18 -8.57
N SER A 33 7.79 -5.91 -8.01
CA SER A 33 8.90 -6.87 -7.95
C SER A 33 8.56 -8.21 -7.27
N PRO A 34 7.90 -8.26 -6.10
CA PRO A 34 7.45 -9.52 -5.48
C PRO A 34 6.08 -10.01 -5.99
N GLY A 35 5.39 -9.22 -6.83
CA GLY A 35 4.01 -9.43 -7.23
C GLY A 35 3.02 -8.60 -6.39
N ILE A 36 2.09 -7.92 -7.09
CA ILE A 36 1.13 -6.99 -6.48
C ILE A 36 0.25 -7.70 -5.42
N ASP A 37 -0.25 -8.88 -5.73
CA ASP A 37 -1.17 -9.61 -4.84
C ASP A 37 -0.48 -10.04 -3.54
N ALA A 38 0.76 -10.52 -3.64
CA ALA A 38 1.56 -10.90 -2.47
C ALA A 38 1.86 -9.68 -1.57
N PHE A 39 2.13 -8.53 -2.18
CA PHE A 39 2.35 -7.28 -1.44
C PHE A 39 1.11 -6.84 -0.66
N TYR A 40 -0.07 -6.82 -1.29
CA TYR A 40 -1.31 -6.43 -0.62
C TYR A 40 -1.75 -7.46 0.43
N ALA A 41 -1.53 -8.76 0.20
CA ALA A 41 -1.78 -9.80 1.20
C ALA A 41 -0.92 -9.60 2.45
N GLU A 42 0.35 -9.26 2.27
CA GLU A 42 1.26 -9.00 3.39
C GLU A 42 0.90 -7.71 4.15
N CYS A 43 0.48 -6.67 3.43
CA CYS A 43 -0.10 -5.46 4.02
C CYS A 43 -1.31 -5.80 4.91
N ALA A 44 -2.18 -6.72 4.48
CA ALA A 44 -3.37 -7.14 5.24
C ALA A 44 -2.98 -7.87 6.51
N ARG A 45 -1.98 -8.74 6.39
CA ARG A 45 -1.45 -9.51 7.51
C ARG A 45 -0.88 -8.62 8.62
N VAL A 46 -0.19 -7.53 8.27
CA VAL A 46 0.42 -6.61 9.26
C VAL A 46 -0.53 -5.51 9.74
N GLY A 47 -1.72 -5.41 9.15
CA GLY A 47 -2.72 -4.39 9.49
C GLY A 47 -2.35 -3.01 8.98
N VAL A 48 -1.88 -2.90 7.74
CA VAL A 48 -1.86 -1.61 7.01
C VAL A 48 -3.29 -1.28 6.58
N ASP A 49 -3.67 0.01 6.58
CA ASP A 49 -5.02 0.46 6.21
C ASP A 49 -5.09 1.04 4.79
N SER A 50 -4.00 1.67 4.33
CA SER A 50 -3.94 2.31 3.02
C SER A 50 -2.54 2.26 2.42
N VAL A 51 -2.46 2.11 1.10
CA VAL A 51 -1.20 2.20 0.34
C VAL A 51 -1.36 3.31 -0.70
N LEU A 52 -0.40 4.23 -0.71
CA LEU A 52 -0.27 5.31 -1.67
C LEU A 52 0.97 5.03 -2.53
N VAL A 53 0.78 4.93 -3.84
CA VAL A 53 1.89 4.74 -4.79
C VAL A 53 2.24 6.07 -5.44
N ALA A 54 3.47 6.56 -5.24
CA ALA A 54 3.86 7.93 -5.59
C ALA A 54 4.10 8.15 -7.10
N ASP A 55 4.62 7.13 -7.78
CA ASP A 55 5.20 7.29 -9.13
C ASP A 55 4.34 6.70 -10.25
N VAL A 56 3.05 6.43 -10.00
CA VAL A 56 2.15 5.83 -11.00
C VAL A 56 1.17 6.88 -11.54
N PRO A 57 1.32 7.31 -12.81
CA PRO A 57 0.32 8.16 -13.45
C PRO A 57 -1.03 7.44 -13.56
N ILE A 58 -2.13 8.20 -13.62
CA ILE A 58 -3.48 7.65 -13.49
C ILE A 58 -3.83 6.63 -14.58
N GLU A 59 -3.25 6.80 -15.78
CA GLU A 59 -3.42 5.88 -16.91
C GLU A 59 -2.88 4.48 -16.59
N GLU A 60 -1.82 4.38 -15.78
CA GLU A 60 -1.16 3.11 -15.43
C GLU A 60 -1.59 2.54 -14.07
N SER A 61 -2.45 3.26 -13.34
CA SER A 61 -2.90 2.87 -11.99
C SER A 61 -4.02 1.81 -11.97
N ALA A 62 -4.51 1.37 -13.13
CA ALA A 62 -5.55 0.34 -13.25
C ALA A 62 -5.23 -0.99 -12.50
N PRO A 63 -4.06 -1.63 -12.67
CA PRO A 63 -3.71 -2.85 -11.93
C PRO A 63 -3.61 -2.62 -10.41
N PHE A 64 -3.12 -1.46 -9.97
CA PHE A 64 -3.03 -1.12 -8.55
C PHE A 64 -4.40 -0.98 -7.90
N ARG A 65 -5.33 -0.30 -8.57
CA ARG A 65 -6.71 -0.12 -8.09
C ARG A 65 -7.45 -1.45 -8.03
N GLN A 66 -7.27 -2.31 -9.04
CA GLN A 66 -7.92 -3.62 -9.06
C GLN A 66 -7.46 -4.51 -7.90
N ALA A 67 -6.15 -4.59 -7.65
CA ALA A 67 -5.61 -5.36 -6.53
C ALA A 67 -5.99 -4.78 -5.17
N ALA A 68 -5.94 -3.45 -5.02
CA ALA A 68 -6.36 -2.79 -3.77
C ALA A 68 -7.86 -3.02 -3.48
N ASN A 69 -8.72 -2.92 -4.50
CA ASN A 69 -10.15 -3.20 -4.36
C ASN A 69 -10.41 -4.67 -4.00
N ALA A 70 -9.69 -5.61 -4.62
CA ALA A 70 -9.79 -7.04 -4.31
C ALA A 70 -9.36 -7.34 -2.86
N ALA A 71 -8.38 -6.59 -2.34
CA ALA A 71 -7.87 -6.72 -0.99
C ALA A 71 -8.59 -5.79 0.04
N GLN A 72 -9.68 -5.12 -0.36
CA GLN A 72 -10.46 -4.19 0.48
C GLN A 72 -9.67 -3.03 1.10
N TYR A 73 -8.62 -2.58 0.41
CA TYR A 73 -7.78 -1.45 0.79
C TYR A 73 -8.35 -0.11 0.33
N ARG A 74 -8.24 0.94 1.16
CA ARG A 74 -8.40 2.32 0.68
C ARG A 74 -7.14 2.73 -0.08
N ALA A 75 -7.13 2.53 -1.41
CA ALA A 75 -6.14 3.13 -2.28
C ALA A 75 -6.37 4.65 -2.36
N HIS A 76 -5.69 5.42 -1.50
CA HIS A 76 -5.53 6.85 -1.73
C HIS A 76 -4.39 7.02 -2.73
N LEU A 77 -4.73 7.26 -4.00
CA LEU A 77 -3.79 7.83 -4.97
C LEU A 77 -3.82 9.35 -4.78
N HIS A 78 -2.67 9.97 -4.52
CA HIS A 78 -2.56 11.42 -4.41
C HIS A 78 -2.68 12.00 -5.81
N LEU A 79 -3.87 12.48 -6.15
CA LEU A 79 -4.10 13.36 -7.29
C LEU A 79 -3.48 14.73 -6.95
N PRO A 80 -2.74 15.41 -7.84
CA PRO A 80 -2.86 16.86 -7.87
C PRO A 80 -4.33 17.16 -8.16
N ALA A 81 -4.96 18.02 -7.37
CA ALA A 81 -6.40 18.28 -7.33
C ALA A 81 -7.00 18.90 -8.61
N GLU A 82 -6.34 18.78 -9.75
CA GLU A 82 -6.62 19.57 -10.95
C GLU A 82 -6.52 18.70 -12.21
N CYS A 83 -7.53 17.87 -12.44
CA CYS A 83 -7.84 17.39 -13.78
C CYS A 83 -9.36 17.50 -13.95
N ARG A 84 -9.77 18.70 -14.40
CA ARG A 84 -11.09 19.03 -14.89
C ARG A 84 -11.09 18.89 -16.40
#